data_AF-A0A519I952-F1
#
_entry.id   AF-A0A519I952-F1
#
_cell.length_a   1.000
_cell.length_b   1.000
_cell.length_c   1.000
_cell.angle_alpha   90.00
_cell.angle_beta   90.00
_cell.angle_gamma   90.00
#
_symmetry.space_group_name_H-M   'P 1'
#
loop_
_entity.id
_entity.type
_entity.pdbx_description
1 polymer ?
#
loop_
_entity_poly.entity_id
_entity_poly.type
_entity_poly.pdbx_seq_one_letter_code
_entity_poly.pdbx_strand_id
1 'polypeptide(L)'
;MNTSQHPKRFSMIREFHLADWFTLGNAVCGVGALFSSMTYLETGDVVHVYFAAALVLAALIFDVLDGRIARWRQKSSAMGRELDSLADVISFGVAPAIIAYGCGMQGLFDRIVLAYFVACGVSRLARYNVTAETLSGDDGKVKYFEGTPIPTSIVLVALLALAAFTGAVRENLWFGKVLIGGFTLHPLVLIFAVSGSLMISRIRIPKL
;
A
#
# COMPACT_ATOMS: atom_id res chain seq x y z
N MET A 1 -10.43 -13.88 49.30
CA MET A 1 -11.46 -13.35 48.39
C MET A 1 -10.80 -13.06 47.04
N ASN A 2 -10.93 -13.98 46.08
CA ASN A 2 -10.46 -13.77 44.71
C ASN A 2 -11.42 -12.82 44.01
N THR A 3 -11.02 -11.56 43.79
CA THR A 3 -11.75 -10.65 42.93
C THR A 3 -11.49 -11.04 41.48
N SER A 4 -12.43 -11.77 40.89
CA SER A 4 -12.51 -12.02 39.46
C SER A 4 -12.60 -10.68 38.71
N GLN A 5 -11.50 -10.24 38.10
CA GLN A 5 -11.52 -9.12 37.15
C GLN A 5 -12.27 -9.59 35.89
N HIS A 6 -13.54 -9.21 35.77
CA HIS A 6 -14.25 -9.32 34.50
C HIS A 6 -13.50 -8.49 33.45
N PRO A 7 -13.15 -9.05 32.26
CA PRO A 7 -12.59 -8.26 31.19
C PRO A 7 -13.65 -7.24 30.79
N LYS A 8 -13.37 -5.94 31.00
CA LYS A 8 -14.25 -4.87 30.53
C LYS A 8 -14.44 -5.09 29.04
N ARG A 9 -15.69 -5.26 28.61
CA ARG A 9 -16.08 -5.39 27.20
C ARG A 9 -15.46 -4.21 26.46
N PHE A 10 -14.41 -4.45 25.67
CA PHE A 10 -13.76 -3.43 24.86
C PHE A 10 -14.85 -2.78 24.00
N SER A 11 -15.23 -1.55 24.33
CA SER A 11 -15.98 -0.72 23.41
C SER A 11 -14.95 -0.20 22.42
N MET A 12 -14.68 -0.99 21.38
CA MET A 12 -13.71 -0.69 20.32
C MET A 12 -13.91 0.72 19.77
N ILE A 13 -15.16 1.20 19.76
CA ILE A 13 -15.56 2.53 19.28
C ILE A 13 -15.14 3.67 20.23
N ARG A 14 -15.01 3.41 21.54
CA ARG A 14 -14.73 4.43 22.57
C ARG A 14 -13.24 4.69 22.77
N GLU A 15 -12.38 3.84 22.23
CA GLU A 15 -10.92 3.98 22.24
C GLU A 15 -10.36 4.61 20.95
N PHE A 16 -11.21 4.82 19.93
CA PHE A 16 -10.77 5.48 18.69
C PHE A 16 -10.39 6.93 18.95
N HIS A 17 -9.11 7.22 18.75
CA HIS A 17 -8.61 8.57 18.64
C HIS A 17 -8.92 9.14 17.26
N LEU A 18 -8.86 10.47 17.17
CA LEU A 18 -9.15 11.18 15.92
C LEU A 18 -8.24 10.73 14.78
N ALA A 19 -7.00 10.30 15.06
CA ALA A 19 -6.09 9.72 14.07
C ALA A 19 -6.61 8.40 13.47
N ASP A 20 -7.20 7.52 14.27
CA ASP A 20 -7.69 6.22 13.79
C ASP A 20 -8.83 6.36 12.77
N TRP A 21 -9.63 7.42 12.87
CA TRP A 21 -10.66 7.75 11.87
C TRP A 21 -10.06 8.14 10.51
N PHE A 22 -8.92 8.84 10.51
CA PHE A 22 -8.19 9.17 9.29
C PHE A 22 -7.55 7.92 8.67
N THR A 23 -7.00 7.04 9.49
CA THR A 23 -6.48 5.74 9.06
C THR A 23 -7.57 4.85 8.46
N LEU A 24 -8.77 4.83 9.05
CA LEU A 24 -9.93 4.18 8.43
C LEU A 24 -10.31 4.85 7.09
N GLY A 25 -10.18 6.17 6.99
CA GLY A 25 -10.34 6.90 5.73
C GLY A 25 -9.34 6.45 4.65
N ASN A 26 -8.07 6.27 5.02
CA ASN A 26 -7.04 5.67 4.17
C ASN A 26 -7.50 4.28 3.67
N ALA A 27 -7.88 3.38 4.58
CA ALA A 27 -8.35 2.05 4.21
C ALA A 27 -9.58 2.06 3.28
N VAL A 28 -10.56 2.94 3.54
CA VAL A 28 -11.75 3.12 2.70
C VAL A 28 -11.36 3.58 1.30
N CYS A 29 -10.40 4.50 1.16
CA CYS A 29 -9.87 4.92 -0.13
C CYS A 29 -9.18 3.77 -0.87
N GLY A 30 -8.35 2.98 -0.18
CA GLY A 30 -7.72 1.80 -0.74
C GLY A 30 -8.73 0.79 -1.27
N VAL A 31 -9.73 0.41 -0.47
CA VAL A 31 -10.82 -0.49 -0.90
C VAL A 31 -11.63 0.12 -2.04
N GLY A 32 -11.92 1.42 -2.00
CA GLY A 32 -12.59 2.12 -3.10
C GLY A 32 -11.81 2.03 -4.41
N ALA A 33 -10.48 2.11 -4.36
CA ALA A 33 -9.64 1.94 -5.55
C ALA A 33 -9.72 0.51 -6.11
N LEU A 34 -9.80 -0.51 -5.25
CA LEU A 34 -10.05 -1.89 -5.69
C LEU A 34 -11.40 -2.00 -6.41
N PHE A 35 -12.48 -1.49 -5.82
CA PHE A 35 -13.80 -1.54 -6.45
C PHE A 35 -13.81 -0.81 -7.80
N SER A 36 -13.20 0.37 -7.86
CA SER A 36 -13.10 1.11 -9.11
C SER A 36 -12.31 0.33 -10.18
N SER A 37 -11.21 -0.32 -9.81
CA SER A 37 -10.48 -1.19 -10.72
C SER A 37 -11.27 -2.43 -11.17
N MET A 38 -12.13 -2.99 -10.31
CA MET A 38 -13.03 -4.08 -10.69
C MET A 38 -14.11 -3.61 -11.65
N THR A 39 -14.69 -2.42 -11.42
CA THR A 39 -15.63 -1.82 -12.37
C THR A 39 -14.98 -1.57 -13.72
N TYR A 40 -13.72 -1.11 -13.76
CA TYR A 40 -12.97 -0.99 -15.02
C TYR A 40 -12.84 -2.32 -15.77
N LEU A 41 -12.63 -3.43 -15.07
CA LEU A 41 -12.54 -4.75 -15.69
C LEU A 41 -13.86 -5.15 -16.37
N GLU A 42 -14.99 -4.81 -15.73
CA GLU A 42 -16.34 -5.09 -16.21
C GLU A 42 -16.77 -4.15 -17.35
N THR A 43 -16.63 -2.83 -17.17
CA THR A 43 -17.17 -1.83 -18.10
C THR A 43 -16.20 -1.46 -19.21
N GLY A 44 -14.89 -1.63 -18.98
CA GLY A 44 -13.84 -1.15 -19.88
C GLY A 44 -13.64 0.37 -19.88
N ASP A 45 -14.36 1.13 -19.05
CA ASP A 45 -14.28 2.59 -19.01
C ASP A 45 -13.05 3.06 -18.21
N VAL A 46 -12.08 3.63 -18.91
CA VAL A 46 -10.82 4.15 -18.36
C VAL A 46 -11.01 5.20 -17.27
N VAL A 47 -12.17 5.85 -17.21
CA VAL A 47 -12.53 6.79 -16.14
C VAL A 47 -12.37 6.13 -14.76
N HIS A 48 -12.68 4.85 -14.64
CA HIS A 48 -12.51 4.11 -13.38
C HIS A 48 -11.04 3.88 -13.01
N VAL A 49 -10.12 3.82 -13.98
CA VAL A 49 -8.68 3.77 -13.66
C VAL A 49 -8.24 5.10 -13.05
N TYR A 50 -8.73 6.23 -13.56
CA TYR A 50 -8.43 7.54 -12.97
C TYR A 50 -9.03 7.70 -11.58
N PHE A 51 -10.25 7.21 -11.35
CA PHE A 51 -10.86 7.19 -10.01
C PHE A 51 -10.05 6.32 -9.05
N ALA A 52 -9.64 5.13 -9.46
CA ALA A 52 -8.79 4.27 -8.64
C ALA A 52 -7.47 4.96 -8.27
N ALA A 53 -6.82 5.60 -9.25
CA ALA A 53 -5.59 6.35 -9.01
C ALA A 53 -5.79 7.55 -8.07
N ALA A 54 -6.87 8.31 -8.26
CA ALA A 54 -7.22 9.43 -7.40
C ALA A 54 -7.52 9.00 -5.95
N LEU A 55 -8.16 7.84 -5.77
CA LEU A 55 -8.42 7.28 -4.45
C LEU A 55 -7.14 6.83 -3.74
N VAL A 56 -6.17 6.25 -4.45
CA VAL A 56 -4.84 5.95 -3.87
C VAL A 56 -4.11 7.23 -3.45
N LEU A 57 -4.25 8.32 -4.22
CA LEU A 57 -3.71 9.63 -3.82
C LEU A 57 -4.43 10.21 -2.60
N ALA A 58 -5.75 10.06 -2.53
CA ALA A 58 -6.53 10.48 -1.36
C ALA A 58 -6.14 9.68 -0.11
N ALA A 59 -5.90 8.37 -0.24
CA ALA A 59 -5.36 7.52 0.81
C ALA A 59 -4.03 8.06 1.36
N LEU A 60 -3.10 8.50 0.50
CA LEU A 60 -1.86 9.15 0.94
C LEU A 60 -2.11 10.43 1.75
N ILE A 61 -3.07 11.24 1.32
CA ILE A 61 -3.40 12.47 2.07
C ILE A 61 -3.91 12.10 3.46
N PHE A 62 -4.75 11.06 3.58
CA PHE A 62 -5.25 10.60 4.87
C PHE A 62 -4.17 10.02 5.78
N ASP A 63 -3.26 9.21 5.25
CA ASP A 63 -2.07 8.68 5.95
C ASP A 63 -1.16 9.81 6.47
N VAL A 64 -0.83 10.79 5.62
CA VAL A 64 0.00 11.93 6.06
C VAL A 64 -0.69 12.76 7.16
N LEU A 65 -2.00 12.88 7.10
CA LEU A 65 -2.79 13.60 8.10
C LEU A 65 -2.87 12.82 9.42
N ASP A 66 -3.11 11.52 9.40
CA ASP A 66 -3.21 10.71 10.62
C ASP A 66 -1.87 10.71 11.39
N GLY A 67 -0.75 10.58 10.69
CA GLY A 67 0.57 10.58 11.30
C GLY A 67 0.93 11.95 11.88
N ARG A 68 0.47 13.04 11.24
CA ARG A 68 0.64 14.41 11.75
C ARG A 68 -0.21 14.65 13.00
N ILE A 69 -1.45 14.14 13.02
CA ILE A 69 -2.37 14.25 14.15
C ILE A 69 -1.89 13.42 15.34
N ALA A 70 -1.39 12.20 15.11
CA ALA A 70 -0.82 11.32 16.13
C ALA A 70 0.40 11.96 16.80
N ARG A 71 1.32 12.55 16.01
CA ARG A 71 2.48 13.31 16.54
C ARG A 71 2.08 14.55 17.32
N TRP A 72 1.10 15.30 16.83
CA TRP A 72 0.64 16.53 17.50
C TRP A 72 -0.03 16.23 18.84
N ARG A 73 -0.77 15.12 18.93
CA ARG A 73 -1.45 14.71 20.18
C ARG A 73 -0.54 14.00 21.18
N GLN A 74 0.74 13.75 20.85
CA GLN A 74 1.69 12.98 21.68
C GLN A 74 1.11 11.65 22.20
N LYS A 75 0.16 11.08 21.45
CA LYS A 75 -0.55 9.86 21.76
C LYS A 75 -0.47 8.95 20.54
N SER A 76 0.56 8.11 20.52
CA SER A 76 0.64 6.97 19.63
C SER A 76 0.15 5.75 20.40
N SER A 77 -0.99 5.20 20.03
CA SER A 77 -1.46 3.92 20.56
C SER A 77 -0.80 2.77 19.78
N ALA A 78 -0.50 1.66 20.45
CA ALA A 78 -0.04 0.44 19.78
C ALA A 78 -1.09 -0.07 18.78
N MET A 79 -2.38 0.02 19.14
CA MET A 79 -3.49 -0.36 18.26
C MET A 79 -3.57 0.51 17.01
N GLY A 80 -3.36 1.83 17.15
CA GLY A 80 -3.40 2.76 16.00
C GLY A 80 -2.27 2.50 15.01
N ARG A 81 -1.07 2.12 15.49
CA ARG A 81 0.07 1.73 14.64
C ARG A 81 -0.22 0.47 13.82
N GLU A 82 -0.84 -0.53 14.43
CA GLU A 82 -1.24 -1.75 13.72
C GLU A 82 -2.34 -1.46 12.68
N LEU A 83 -3.31 -0.61 13.03
CA LEU A 83 -4.36 -0.17 12.11
C LEU A 83 -3.78 0.57 10.90
N ASP A 84 -2.81 1.44 11.14
CA ASP A 84 -2.07 2.20 10.12
C ASP A 84 -1.37 1.28 9.12
N SER A 85 -0.63 0.30 9.64
CA SER A 85 0.05 -0.68 8.79
C SER A 85 -0.91 -1.53 7.96
N LEU A 86 -2.08 -1.91 8.52
CA LEU A 86 -3.09 -2.65 7.77
C LEU A 86 -3.72 -1.79 6.66
N ALA A 87 -4.01 -0.52 6.95
CA ALA A 87 -4.53 0.42 5.96
C ALA A 87 -3.50 0.65 4.83
N ASP A 88 -2.23 0.82 5.16
CA ASP A 88 -1.14 1.02 4.21
C ASP A 88 -0.92 -0.19 3.29
N VAL A 89 -1.02 -1.42 3.81
CA VAL A 89 -0.97 -2.62 2.97
C VAL A 89 -2.06 -2.58 1.91
N ILE A 90 -3.28 -2.19 2.28
CA ILE A 90 -4.42 -2.15 1.36
C ILE A 90 -4.22 -1.04 0.32
N SER A 91 -3.93 0.17 0.76
CA SER A 91 -3.87 1.36 -0.11
C SER A 91 -2.62 1.46 -0.97
N PHE A 92 -1.46 1.00 -0.47
CA PHE A 92 -0.17 1.17 -1.14
C PHE A 92 0.48 -0.14 -1.58
N GLY A 93 0.01 -1.28 -1.08
CA GLY A 93 0.42 -2.61 -1.55
C GLY A 93 -0.60 -3.19 -2.52
N VAL A 94 -1.81 -3.46 -2.03
CA VAL A 94 -2.84 -4.18 -2.77
C VAL A 94 -3.45 -3.35 -3.88
N ALA A 95 -3.87 -2.11 -3.61
CA ALA A 95 -4.55 -1.29 -4.61
C ALA A 95 -3.71 -1.06 -5.88
N PRO A 96 -2.41 -0.69 -5.81
CA PRO A 96 -1.56 -0.58 -7.01
C PRO A 96 -1.45 -1.89 -7.81
N ALA A 97 -1.35 -3.03 -7.11
CA ALA A 97 -1.27 -4.33 -7.76
C ALA A 97 -2.58 -4.70 -8.49
N ILE A 98 -3.73 -4.37 -7.89
CA ILE A 98 -5.03 -4.60 -8.51
C ILE A 98 -5.28 -3.65 -9.68
N ILE A 99 -4.88 -2.39 -9.59
CA ILE A 99 -4.97 -1.44 -10.73
C ILE A 99 -4.09 -1.95 -11.89
N ALA A 100 -2.89 -2.46 -11.61
CA ALA A 100 -2.00 -3.05 -12.62
C ALA A 100 -2.65 -4.25 -13.32
N TYR A 101 -3.23 -5.16 -12.54
CA TYR A 101 -4.00 -6.30 -13.05
C TYR A 101 -5.20 -5.83 -13.90
N GLY A 102 -5.92 -4.81 -13.43
CA GLY A 102 -7.01 -4.14 -14.14
C GLY A 102 -6.58 -3.63 -15.51
N CYS A 103 -5.44 -2.96 -15.57
CA CYS A 103 -4.85 -2.38 -16.78
C CYS A 103 -4.40 -3.40 -17.83
N GLY A 104 -4.47 -4.71 -17.56
CA GLY A 104 -4.21 -5.77 -18.55
C GLY A 104 -3.10 -6.76 -18.18
N MET A 105 -2.45 -6.59 -17.03
CA MET A 105 -1.35 -7.44 -16.57
C MET A 105 -1.90 -8.73 -15.92
N GLN A 106 -2.60 -9.52 -16.72
CA GLN A 106 -3.43 -10.65 -16.27
C GLN A 106 -2.78 -12.02 -16.47
N GLY A 107 -1.58 -12.08 -17.06
CA GLY A 107 -0.84 -13.32 -17.30
C GLY A 107 -0.45 -14.04 -16.02
N LEU A 108 -0.14 -15.34 -16.12
CA LEU A 108 0.24 -16.14 -14.94
C LEU A 108 1.47 -15.54 -14.23
N PHE A 109 2.50 -15.18 -15.00
CA PHE A 109 3.70 -14.56 -14.44
C PHE A 109 3.41 -13.16 -13.89
N ASP A 110 2.51 -12.40 -14.52
CA ASP A 110 2.12 -11.09 -14.00
C ASP A 110 1.52 -11.21 -12.61
N ARG A 111 0.58 -12.15 -12.42
CA ARG A 111 -0.05 -12.41 -11.12
C ARG A 111 0.96 -12.80 -10.05
N ILE A 112 1.95 -13.64 -10.39
CA ILE A 112 3.01 -14.04 -9.47
C ILE A 112 3.84 -12.82 -9.06
N VAL A 113 4.21 -11.96 -10.00
CA VAL A 113 5.00 -10.75 -9.70
C VAL A 113 4.21 -9.73 -8.90
N LEU A 114 2.93 -9.51 -9.24
CA LEU A 114 2.05 -8.62 -8.48
C LEU A 114 1.83 -9.14 -7.04
N ALA A 115 1.64 -10.45 -6.86
CA ALA A 115 1.57 -11.06 -5.53
C ALA A 115 2.90 -10.90 -4.76
N TYR A 116 4.04 -11.08 -5.44
CA TYR A 116 5.36 -10.83 -4.86
C TYR A 116 5.50 -9.37 -4.40
N PHE A 117 5.08 -8.40 -5.20
CA PHE A 117 5.08 -6.97 -4.84
C PHE A 117 4.27 -6.71 -3.56
N VAL A 118 3.06 -7.26 -3.46
CA VAL A 118 2.24 -7.13 -2.24
C VAL A 118 2.93 -7.78 -1.04
N ALA A 119 3.49 -8.97 -1.19
CA ALA A 119 4.22 -9.67 -0.13
C ALA A 119 5.44 -8.86 0.35
N CYS A 120 6.12 -8.14 -0.57
CA CYS A 120 7.20 -7.22 -0.22
C CYS A 120 6.70 -6.04 0.62
N GLY A 121 5.58 -5.44 0.24
CA GLY A 121 4.95 -4.36 0.99
C GLY A 121 4.60 -4.78 2.42
N VAL A 122 3.93 -5.93 2.57
CA VAL A 122 3.57 -6.50 3.89
C VAL A 122 4.82 -6.74 4.74
N SER A 123 5.85 -7.38 4.17
CA SER A 123 7.09 -7.70 4.90
C SER A 123 7.83 -6.46 5.37
N ARG A 124 7.80 -5.38 4.58
CA ARG A 124 8.41 -4.10 4.94
C ARG A 124 7.68 -3.44 6.11
N LEU A 125 6.35 -3.37 6.06
CA LEU A 125 5.53 -2.76 7.11
C LEU A 125 5.65 -3.55 8.43
N ALA A 126 5.60 -4.88 8.36
CA ALA A 126 5.83 -5.73 9.54
C ALA A 126 7.20 -5.48 10.19
N ARG A 127 8.27 -5.35 9.39
CA ARG A 127 9.61 -5.01 9.92
C ARG A 127 9.64 -3.64 10.57
N TYR A 128 8.96 -2.65 9.99
CA TYR A 128 8.88 -1.30 10.55
C TYR A 128 8.18 -1.30 11.91
N ASN A 129 7.07 -2.04 12.07
CA ASN A 129 6.36 -2.15 13.33
C ASN A 129 7.22 -2.77 14.44
N VAL A 130 7.90 -3.88 14.17
CA VAL A 130 8.79 -4.55 15.12
C VAL A 130 9.99 -3.66 15.51
N THR A 131 10.54 -2.91 14.54
CA THR A 131 11.64 -1.97 14.80
C THR A 131 11.16 -0.81 15.69
N ALA A 132 9.96 -0.29 15.45
CA ALA A 132 9.38 0.78 16.26
C ALA A 132 9.11 0.34 17.71
N GLU A 133 8.71 -0.91 17.95
CA GLU A 133 8.55 -1.47 19.30
C GLU A 133 9.88 -1.61 20.04
N THR A 134 10.89 -2.17 19.38
CA THR A 134 12.23 -2.36 20.00
C THR A 134 12.91 -1.03 20.36
N LEU A 135 12.74 0.00 19.53
CA LEU A 135 13.26 1.35 19.79
C LEU A 135 12.52 2.11 20.90
N SER A 136 11.32 1.66 21.27
CA SER A 136 10.56 2.24 22.37
C SER A 136 11.12 1.81 23.75
N GLY A 137 12.04 0.84 23.78
CA GLY A 137 12.61 0.27 25.00
C GLY A 137 14.06 0.67 25.33
N ASP A 138 14.78 1.35 24.43
CA ASP A 138 16.20 1.66 24.61
C ASP A 138 16.53 3.11 24.23
N ASP A 139 17.39 3.74 25.03
CA ASP A 139 17.70 5.17 25.00
C ASP A 139 18.03 5.73 23.61
N GLY A 140 17.51 6.93 23.35
CA GLY A 140 17.46 7.60 22.04
C GLY A 140 18.74 7.57 21.19
N LYS A 141 18.58 7.11 19.94
CA LYS A 141 19.05 7.74 18.68
C LYS A 141 18.97 6.75 17.53
N VAL A 142 17.92 6.84 16.71
CA VAL A 142 17.81 6.06 15.47
C VAL A 142 18.24 6.94 14.32
N LYS A 143 19.50 6.78 13.92
CA LYS A 143 20.19 7.67 12.99
C LYS A 143 19.96 7.33 11.49
N TYR A 144 19.09 6.37 11.18
CA TYR A 144 18.90 5.90 9.81
C TYR A 144 17.45 5.51 9.54
N PHE A 145 16.83 6.17 8.56
CA PHE A 145 15.64 5.68 7.87
C PHE A 145 16.13 4.74 6.75
N GLU A 146 15.94 3.43 6.92
CA GLU A 146 16.23 2.43 5.87
C GLU A 146 14.95 2.16 5.05
N GLY A 147 15.07 2.28 3.72
CA GLY A 147 14.03 1.97 2.72
C GLY A 147 13.44 3.21 2.04
N THR A 148 13.30 3.17 0.70
CA THR A 148 12.63 4.22 -0.08
C THR A 148 11.20 4.41 0.42
N PRO A 149 10.74 5.62 0.78
CA PRO A 149 9.44 5.81 1.43
C PRO A 149 8.30 5.19 0.60
N ILE A 150 7.22 4.79 1.28
CA ILE A 150 5.99 4.18 0.71
C ILE A 150 5.43 4.88 -0.56
N PRO A 151 5.66 6.19 -0.82
CA PRO A 151 5.23 6.83 -2.08
C PRO A 151 5.81 6.25 -3.37
N THR A 152 6.74 5.29 -3.33
CA THR A 152 7.19 4.60 -4.56
C THR A 152 6.05 3.86 -5.26
N SER A 153 5.04 3.37 -4.54
CA SER A 153 3.87 2.72 -5.16
C SER A 153 2.94 3.72 -5.83
N ILE A 154 2.93 4.98 -5.38
CA ILE A 154 2.17 6.07 -6.01
C ILE A 154 2.77 6.42 -7.37
N VAL A 155 4.09 6.31 -7.53
CA VAL A 155 4.73 6.46 -8.84
C VAL A 155 4.25 5.37 -9.81
N LEU A 156 4.07 4.14 -9.33
CA LEU A 156 3.49 3.06 -10.15
C LEU A 156 2.04 3.36 -10.53
N VAL A 157 1.24 3.86 -9.60
CA VAL A 157 -0.16 4.22 -9.86
C VAL A 157 -0.24 5.38 -10.86
N ALA A 158 0.63 6.39 -10.73
CA ALA A 158 0.72 7.50 -11.67
C ALA A 158 1.16 7.03 -13.07
N LEU A 159 2.10 6.07 -13.15
CA LEU A 159 2.49 5.44 -14.39
C LEU A 159 1.31 4.71 -15.06
N LEU A 160 0.51 3.98 -14.28
CA LEU A 160 -0.68 3.28 -14.79
C LEU A 160 -1.79 4.26 -15.23
N ALA A 161 -1.99 5.36 -14.50
CA ALA A 161 -2.90 6.42 -14.91
C ALA A 161 -2.45 7.09 -16.22
N LEU A 162 -1.13 7.29 -16.40
CA LEU A 162 -0.58 7.79 -17.65
C LEU A 162 -0.73 6.77 -18.80
N ALA A 163 -0.56 5.48 -18.51
CA ALA A 163 -0.81 4.42 -19.48
C ALA A 163 -2.30 4.42 -19.91
N ALA A 164 -3.23 4.59 -18.97
CA ALA A 164 -4.65 4.75 -19.28
C ALA A 164 -4.93 6.02 -20.11
N PHE A 165 -4.29 7.14 -19.80
CA PHE A 165 -4.43 8.39 -20.55
C PHE A 165 -3.96 8.30 -21.99
N THR A 166 -2.88 7.54 -22.23
CA THR A 166 -2.36 7.30 -23.59
C THR A 166 -3.07 6.18 -24.33
N GLY A 167 -4.09 5.55 -23.72
CA GLY A 167 -4.79 4.38 -24.28
C GLY A 167 -3.96 3.09 -24.26
N ALA A 168 -2.82 3.08 -23.58
CA ALA A 168 -1.90 1.95 -23.46
C ALA A 168 -2.33 0.98 -22.34
N VAL A 169 -3.57 0.52 -22.41
CA VAL A 169 -4.18 -0.44 -21.49
C VAL A 169 -4.67 -1.68 -22.24
N ARG A 170 -4.84 -2.79 -21.52
CA ARG A 170 -5.22 -4.10 -22.05
C ARG A 170 -4.25 -4.55 -23.15
N GLU A 171 -4.73 -4.82 -24.36
CA GLU A 171 -3.89 -5.33 -25.46
C GLU A 171 -2.83 -4.32 -25.94
N ASN A 172 -2.99 -3.03 -25.64
CA ASN A 172 -2.07 -1.97 -26.06
C ASN A 172 -1.07 -1.57 -24.95
N LEU A 173 -0.93 -2.40 -23.90
CA LEU A 173 0.04 -2.17 -22.83
C LEU A 173 1.44 -1.87 -23.39
N TRP A 174 2.11 -0.89 -22.80
CA TRP A 174 3.49 -0.57 -23.17
C TRP A 174 4.38 -1.80 -23.07
N PHE A 175 5.32 -1.91 -24.02
CA PHE A 175 6.23 -3.05 -24.20
C PHE A 175 5.54 -4.37 -24.62
N GLY A 176 4.22 -4.37 -24.85
CA GLY A 176 3.49 -5.51 -25.37
C GLY A 176 3.48 -6.72 -24.44
N LYS A 177 3.24 -7.91 -25.02
CA LYS A 177 3.22 -9.19 -24.32
C LYS A 177 4.34 -10.10 -24.79
N VAL A 178 5.03 -10.73 -23.84
CA VAL A 178 6.06 -11.73 -24.09
C VAL A 178 5.50 -13.10 -23.72
N LEU A 179 5.60 -14.07 -24.63
CA LEU A 179 5.20 -15.44 -24.36
C LEU A 179 6.40 -16.24 -23.87
N ILE A 180 6.36 -16.71 -22.62
CA ILE A 180 7.41 -17.55 -22.03
C ILE A 180 6.79 -18.90 -21.69
N GLY A 181 7.21 -19.96 -22.37
CA GLY A 181 6.76 -21.33 -22.07
C GLY A 181 5.24 -21.53 -22.18
N GLY A 182 4.56 -20.77 -23.04
CA GLY A 182 3.10 -20.82 -23.21
C GLY A 182 2.31 -19.89 -22.28
N PHE A 183 2.97 -19.19 -21.35
CA PHE A 183 2.34 -18.20 -20.48
C PHE A 183 2.70 -16.77 -20.90
N THR A 184 1.77 -15.85 -20.68
CA THR A 184 1.95 -14.43 -20.97
C THR A 184 2.64 -13.70 -19.81
N LEU A 185 3.59 -12.84 -20.16
CA LEU A 185 4.26 -11.89 -19.26
C LEU A 185 4.26 -10.52 -19.92
N HIS A 186 3.82 -9.50 -19.19
CA HIS A 186 3.93 -8.11 -19.62
C HIS A 186 5.20 -7.48 -19.03
N PRO A 187 6.15 -6.98 -19.84
CA PRO A 187 7.40 -6.41 -19.32
C PRO A 187 7.18 -5.28 -18.29
N LEU A 188 6.06 -4.55 -18.39
CA LEU A 188 5.66 -3.54 -17.41
C LEU A 188 5.60 -4.10 -15.97
N VAL A 189 5.30 -5.40 -15.78
CA VAL A 189 5.20 -6.02 -14.45
C VAL A 189 6.54 -6.13 -13.77
N LEU A 190 7.64 -6.14 -14.53
CA LEU A 190 8.98 -6.17 -13.96
C LEU A 190 9.28 -4.90 -13.17
N ILE A 191 8.62 -3.77 -13.49
CA ILE A 191 8.73 -2.54 -12.69
C ILE A 191 8.16 -2.78 -11.28
N PHE A 192 7.09 -3.57 -11.14
CA PHE A 192 6.56 -3.98 -9.84
C PHE A 192 7.51 -4.94 -9.11
N ALA A 193 8.15 -5.87 -9.82
CA ALA A 193 9.18 -6.73 -9.24
C ALA A 193 10.37 -5.92 -8.69
N VAL A 194 10.86 -4.95 -9.47
CA VAL A 194 11.96 -4.05 -9.08
C VAL A 194 11.53 -3.20 -7.90
N SER A 195 10.34 -2.57 -7.95
CA SER A 195 9.83 -1.77 -6.85
C SER A 195 9.68 -2.57 -5.55
N GLY A 196 9.09 -3.77 -5.61
CA GLY A 196 8.97 -4.67 -4.46
C GLY A 196 10.32 -5.12 -3.92
N SER A 197 11.26 -5.46 -4.80
CA SER A 197 12.63 -5.82 -4.42
C SER A 197 13.32 -4.66 -3.70
N LEU A 198 13.17 -3.42 -4.19
CA LEU A 198 13.71 -2.22 -3.54
C LEU A 198 13.09 -1.97 -2.15
N MET A 199 11.81 -2.32 -1.95
CA MET A 199 11.15 -2.18 -0.64
C MET A 199 11.74 -3.12 0.43
N ILE A 200 12.20 -4.32 0.05
CA ILE A 200 12.87 -5.26 0.96
C ILE A 200 14.39 -5.02 1.01
N SER A 201 14.97 -4.49 -0.07
CA SER A 201 16.42 -4.38 -0.21
C SER A 201 17.00 -3.42 0.83
N ARG A 202 18.06 -3.88 1.51
CA ARG A 202 18.81 -3.11 2.52
C ARG A 202 19.73 -2.07 1.88
N ILE A 203 19.27 -1.33 0.86
CA ILE A 203 20.08 -0.28 0.24
C ILE A 203 20.10 0.92 1.18
N ARG A 204 21.20 1.02 1.93
CA ARG A 204 21.56 2.19 2.72
C ARG A 204 21.84 3.35 1.76
N ILE A 205 20.93 4.33 1.68
CA ILE A 205 21.18 5.57 0.94
C ILE A 205 21.97 6.52 1.86
N PRO A 206 23.26 6.81 1.60
CA PRO A 206 24.00 7.80 2.37
C PRO A 206 23.52 9.20 2.00
N LYS A 207 23.37 10.08 3.00
CA LYS A 207 23.05 11.50 2.78
C LYS A 207 24.20 12.21 2.06
N LEU A 208 23.87 12.99 1.03
CA LEU A 208 24.58 14.21 0.67
C LEU A 208 24.13 15.34 1.59
#